data_AF-X1I530-F1
#
_entry.id   AF-X1I530-F1
#
_cell.length_a   1.000
_cell.length_b   1.000
_cell.length_c   1.000
_cell.angle_alpha   90.00
_cell.angle_beta   90.00
_cell.angle_gamma   90.00
#
_symmetry.space_group_name_H-M   'P 1'
#
loop_
_entity.id
_entity.type
_entity.pdbx_description
1 polymer ?
#
loop_
_entity_poly.entity_id
_entity_poly.type
_entity_poly.pdbx_seq_one_letter_code
_entity_poly.pdbx_strand_id
1 'polypeptide(L)'
;MHNLKIDPTELTLTEKLINVNRVAKVVSGGKRLSFSALVVTGDGNGHVGIGMGKATEVPGAINKAGAIARKNLIKVPLAGTTIPPG
;
A
#
# COMPACT_ATOMS: atom_id res chain seq x y z
N MET A 1 25.50 0.76 -5.47
CA MET A 1 24.05 0.70 -5.79
C MET A 1 23.37 1.81 -5.01
N HIS A 2 22.96 2.89 -5.69
CA HIS A 2 22.35 4.03 -4.99
C HIS A 2 20.94 3.66 -4.53
N ASN A 3 20.76 3.44 -3.23
CA ASN A 3 19.44 3.43 -2.59
C ASN A 3 18.89 4.86 -2.65
N LEU A 4 18.24 5.21 -3.77
CA LEU A 4 17.40 6.39 -3.85
C LEU A 4 16.15 6.11 -3.02
N LYS A 5 16.27 6.30 -1.70
CA LYS A 5 15.10 6.36 -0.82
C LYS A 5 14.28 7.56 -1.27
N ILE A 6 13.07 7.30 -1.74
CA ILE A 6 12.11 8.33 -2.11
C ILE A 6 11.51 8.85 -0.81
N ASP A 7 11.72 10.14 -0.52
CA ASP A 7 11.19 10.75 0.70
C ASP A 7 9.71 11.13 0.49
N PRO A 8 8.76 10.50 1.21
CA PRO A 8 7.33 10.68 0.99
C PRO A 8 6.82 12.08 1.39
N THR A 9 7.59 12.86 2.13
CA THR A 9 7.22 14.22 2.59
C THR A 9 7.32 15.27 1.50
N GLU A 10 8.12 15.02 0.46
CA GLU A 10 8.31 15.94 -0.66
C GLU A 10 7.26 15.72 -1.78
N LEU A 11 6.42 14.69 -1.63
CA LEU A 11 5.47 14.23 -2.65
C LEU A 11 4.03 14.47 -2.22
N THR A 12 3.19 14.92 -3.16
CA THR A 12 1.74 14.99 -2.97
C THR A 12 1.11 13.63 -3.25
N LEU A 13 1.09 12.77 -2.22
CA LEU A 13 0.62 11.40 -2.34
C LEU A 13 -0.90 11.29 -2.11
N THR A 14 -1.56 10.57 -3.01
CA THR A 14 -2.96 10.15 -2.87
C THR A 14 -3.03 8.67 -2.53
N GLU A 15 -4.01 8.27 -1.72
CA GLU A 15 -4.23 6.88 -1.33
C GLU A 15 -5.49 6.32 -1.95
N LYS A 16 -5.44 5.05 -2.37
CA LYS A 16 -6.58 4.31 -2.89
C LYS A 16 -6.67 2.95 -2.23
N LEU A 17 -7.81 2.68 -1.59
CA LEU A 17 -8.16 1.34 -1.13
C LEU A 17 -8.44 0.45 -2.35
N ILE A 18 -7.67 -0.62 -2.50
CA ILE A 18 -7.87 -1.58 -3.59
C ILE A 18 -8.79 -2.70 -3.14
N ASN A 19 -8.54 -3.26 -1.96
CA ASN A 19 -9.34 -4.36 -1.44
C ASN A 19 -9.36 -4.39 0.09
N VAL A 20 -10.45 -4.91 0.66
CA VAL A 20 -10.59 -5.23 2.07
C VAL A 20 -11.24 -6.60 2.23
N ASN A 21 -10.58 -7.49 2.96
CA ASN A 21 -11.03 -8.86 3.18
C ASN A 21 -11.21 -9.13 4.67
N ARG A 22 -12.30 -9.79 5.06
CA ARG A 22 -12.44 -10.39 6.39
C ARG A 22 -11.76 -11.75 6.39
N VAL A 23 -10.76 -11.94 7.25
CA VAL A 23 -9.96 -13.15 7.36
C VAL A 23 -10.12 -13.78 8.74
N ALA A 24 -9.89 -15.10 8.84
CA ALA A 24 -10.05 -15.85 10.08
C ALA A 24 -8.82 -16.72 10.39
N LYS A 25 -8.37 -16.74 11.64
CA LYS A 25 -7.45 -17.75 12.20
C LYS A 25 -8.25 -18.73 13.05
N VAL A 26 -8.27 -20.00 12.66
CA VAL A 26 -8.90 -21.07 13.47
C VAL A 26 -7.99 -21.41 14.65
N VAL A 27 -8.58 -21.60 15.83
CA VAL A 27 -7.93 -22.01 17.09
C VAL A 27 -8.77 -23.10 17.75
N SER A 28 -8.22 -23.80 18.75
CA SER A 28 -8.91 -24.90 19.45
C SER A 28 -10.27 -24.53 20.04
N GLY A 29 -10.51 -23.26 20.36
CA GLY A 29 -11.78 -22.75 20.91
C GLY A 29 -12.65 -21.93 19.95
N GLY A 30 -12.35 -21.89 18.64
CA GLY A 30 -13.16 -21.14 17.66
C GLY A 30 -12.35 -20.44 16.57
N LYS A 31 -12.78 -19.24 16.17
CA LYS A 31 -12.14 -18.44 15.11
C LYS A 31 -11.84 -17.03 15.60
N ARG A 32 -10.59 -16.58 15.44
CA ARG A 32 -10.20 -15.17 15.59
C ARG A 32 -10.31 -14.47 14.25
N LEU A 33 -11.16 -13.47 14.17
CA LEU A 33 -11.41 -12.71 12.96
C LEU A 33 -10.55 -11.45 12.90
N SER A 34 -10.24 -10.99 11.70
CA SER A 34 -9.56 -9.73 11.44
C SER A 34 -9.90 -9.25 10.03
N PHE A 35 -9.52 -8.02 9.70
CA PHE A 35 -9.59 -7.49 8.34
C PHE A 35 -8.18 -7.28 7.79
N SER A 36 -7.95 -7.66 6.53
CA SER A 36 -6.78 -7.24 5.78
C SER A 36 -7.18 -6.21 4.74
N ALA A 37 -6.39 -5.15 4.59
CA ALA A 37 -6.57 -4.12 3.56
C ALA A 37 -5.35 -4.07 2.65
N LEU A 38 -5.58 -3.88 1.35
CA LEU A 38 -4.57 -3.58 0.35
C LEU A 38 -4.77 -2.13 -0.11
N VAL A 39 -3.74 -1.31 0.04
CA VAL A 39 -3.75 0.12 -0.30
C VAL A 39 -2.62 0.41 -1.26
N VAL A 40 -2.91 1.27 -2.23
CA VAL A 40 -1.93 1.87 -3.13
C VAL A 40 -1.82 3.35 -2.79
N THR A 41 -0.60 3.87 -2.81
CA THR A 41 -0.31 5.29 -2.62
C THR A 41 0.53 5.77 -3.80
N GLY A 42 0.24 6.95 -4.36
CA GLY A 42 1.04 7.51 -5.45
C GLY A 42 0.74 8.97 -5.75
N ASP A 43 1.63 9.60 -6.52
CA ASP A 43 1.58 11.02 -6.90
C ASP A 43 1.04 11.24 -8.33
N GLY A 44 0.82 10.16 -9.10
CA GLY A 44 0.44 10.22 -10.50
C GLY A 44 1.58 10.56 -11.47
N ASN A 45 2.79 10.80 -10.96
CA ASN A 45 3.98 11.24 -11.72
C ASN A 45 5.11 10.22 -11.66
N GLY A 46 4.77 8.93 -11.57
CA GLY A 46 5.73 7.84 -11.57
C GLY A 46 6.25 7.45 -10.20
N HIS A 47 5.71 7.97 -9.10
CA HIS A 47 5.96 7.42 -7.76
C HIS A 47 4.74 6.67 -7.25
N VAL A 48 4.93 5.40 -6.92
CA VAL A 48 3.87 4.51 -6.47
C VAL A 48 4.41 3.59 -5.38
N GLY A 49 3.60 3.34 -4.36
CA GLY A 49 3.89 2.44 -3.27
C GLY A 49 2.68 1.59 -2.96
N ILE A 50 2.92 0.35 -2.54
CA ILE A 50 1.88 -0.60 -2.17
C ILE A 50 2.07 -1.07 -0.74
N GLY A 51 0.97 -1.25 -0.05
CA GLY A 51 0.99 -1.70 1.33
C GLY A 51 -0.19 -2.58 1.67
N MET A 52 0.08 -3.59 2.48
CA MET A 52 -0.95 -4.48 3.02
C MET A 52 -0.93 -4.39 4.53
N GLY A 53 -2.10 -4.21 5.14
CA GLY A 53 -2.26 -4.05 6.58
C GLY A 53 -3.31 -5.01 7.12
N LYS A 54 -3.17 -5.40 8.39
CA LYS A 54 -4.15 -6.24 9.08
C LYS A 54 -4.46 -5.72 10.48
N ALA A 55 -5.73 -5.68 10.83
CA ALA A 55 -6.20 -5.26 12.15
C ALA A 55 -7.55 -5.90 12.50
N THR A 56 -7.99 -5.72 13.74
CA THR A 56 -9.30 -6.20 14.21
C THR A 56 -10.46 -5.43 13.55
N GLU A 57 -10.22 -4.18 13.16
CA GLU A 57 -11.19 -3.29 12.54
C GLU A 57 -10.68 -2.79 11.18
N VAL A 58 -11.61 -2.44 10.28
CA VAL A 58 -11.30 -1.98 8.93
C VAL A 58 -10.43 -0.72 8.91
N PRO A 59 -10.73 0.36 9.67
CA PRO A 59 -9.90 1.58 9.65
C PRO A 59 -8.46 1.30 10.09
N GLY A 60 -8.28 0.43 11.09
CA GLY A 60 -6.97 0.02 11.55
C GLY A 60 -6.17 -0.75 10.49
N ALA A 61 -6.84 -1.56 9.66
CA ALA A 61 -6.19 -2.29 8.58
C ALA A 61 -5.75 -1.35 7.46
N ILE A 62 -6.61 -0.39 7.09
CA ILE A 62 -6.32 0.63 6.07
C ILE A 62 -5.16 1.52 6.50
N ASN A 63 -5.18 2.05 7.73
CA ASN A 63 -4.12 2.92 8.25
C ASN A 63 -2.75 2.23 8.25
N LYS A 64 -2.71 0.96 8.67
CA LYS A 64 -1.47 0.15 8.62
C LYS A 64 -1.02 -0.08 7.17
N ALA A 65 -1.94 -0.38 6.27
CA ALA A 65 -1.64 -0.59 4.86
C ALA A 65 -1.06 0.69 4.22
N GLY A 66 -1.68 1.85 4.42
CA GLY A 66 -1.20 3.15 3.91
C GLY A 66 0.17 3.54 4.46
N ALA A 67 0.41 3.32 5.76
CA ALA A 67 1.72 3.56 6.36
C ALA A 67 2.84 2.68 5.76
N ILE A 68 2.52 1.45 5.36
CA ILE A 68 3.46 0.56 4.65
C ILE A 68 3.64 1.02 3.20
N ALA A 69 2.54 1.40 2.52
CA ALA A 69 2.58 1.87 1.14
C ALA A 69 3.50 3.09 0.96
N ARG A 70 3.41 4.08 1.86
CA ARG A 70 4.27 5.28 1.84
C ARG A 70 5.76 4.98 2.06
N LYS A 71 6.10 3.89 2.77
CA LYS A 71 7.50 3.48 2.99
C LYS A 71 8.08 2.69 1.82
N ASN A 72 7.22 2.07 1.02
CA ASN A 72 7.58 1.20 -0.09
C ASN A 72 7.38 1.89 -1.45
N LEU A 73 7.61 3.21 -1.51
CA LEU A 73 7.55 3.95 -2.77
C LEU A 73 8.65 3.46 -3.71
N ILE A 74 8.27 3.27 -4.97
CA ILE A 74 9.15 2.97 -6.09
C ILE A 74 8.94 4.01 -7.17
N LYS A 75 10.00 4.24 -7.96
CA LYS A 75 9.93 5.04 -9.17
C LYS A 75 9.63 4.13 -10.36
N VAL A 76 8.55 4.42 -11.07
CA VAL A 76 8.15 3.74 -12.31
C VAL A 76 8.62 4.58 -13.48
N PRO A 77 9.36 3.99 -14.45
CA PRO A 77 9.74 4.70 -15.65
C PRO A 77 8.51 4.98 -16.52
N LEU A 78 8.35 6.24 -16.93
CA LEU A 78 7.26 6.70 -17.79
C LEU A 78 7.83 7.40 -19.02
N ALA A 79 7.21 7.16 -20.17
CA ALA A 79 7.44 7.91 -21.41
C ALA A 79 6.21 8.80 -21.64
N GLY A 80 6.24 10.02 -21.09
CA GLY A 80 5.06 10.89 -21.06
C GLY A 80 3.96 10.26 -20.20
N THR A 81 2.85 9.86 -20.84
CA THR A 81 1.69 9.24 -20.18
C THR A 81 1.66 7.71 -20.29
N THR A 82 2.65 7.11 -20.96
CA THR A 82 2.70 5.66 -21.21
C THR A 82 3.93 5.01 -20.59
N ILE A 83 3.96 3.67 -20.59
CA ILE A 83 5.13 2.89 -20.24
C ILE A 83 6.10 2.93 -21.44
N PRO A 84 7.41 3.17 -21.22
CA PRO A 84 8.38 3.17 -22.31
C PRO A 84 8.34 1.85 -23.09
N PRO A 85 8.29 1.90 -24.44
CA PRO A 85 8.63 0.72 -25.23
C PRO A 85 10.10 0.38 -24.92
N GLY A 86 10.36 -0.88 -24.57
CA GLY A 86 11.68 -1.36 -24.14
C GLY A 86 12.78 -1.15 -25.17
#